data_AF-A0A2R6DRK8-F1
#
_entry.id   AF-A0A2R6DRK8-F1
#
_cell.length_a   1.000
_cell.length_b   1.000
_cell.length_c   1.000
_cell.angle_alpha   90.00
_cell.angle_beta   90.00
_cell.angle_gamma   90.00
#
_symmetry.space_group_name_H-M   'P 1'
#
loop_
_entity.id
_entity.type
_entity.pdbx_description
1 polymer ?
#
loop_
_entity_poly.entity_id
_entity_poly.type
_entity_poly.pdbx_seq_one_letter_code
_entity_poly.pdbx_strand_id
1 'polypeptide(L)'
;IVASVAAAVRGWKSDEGVPLNADLDRIEVYLDEQRPLDTYDLAEAVNGPVYVEEGDPSVAMVPVGVDIEHSELGPAFRDRAGDVVGELEAADPAELQAELETMGHVEVDLGEETVTVDPGMFEVVEEQQAESGEEVVVLEADGTDVLVFE
;
A
#
# COMPACT_ATOMS: atom_id res chain seq x y z
N ILE A 1 -3.11 -8.60 -24.32
CA ILE A 1 -3.48 -9.07 -22.97
C ILE A 1 -2.46 -10.04 -22.38
N VAL A 2 -2.51 -11.38 -22.54
CA VAL A 2 -1.61 -12.33 -21.80
C VAL A 2 -0.14 -11.90 -21.75
N ALA A 3 0.49 -11.67 -22.91
CA ALA A 3 1.90 -11.25 -22.95
C ALA A 3 2.15 -9.87 -22.33
N SER A 4 1.16 -8.97 -22.39
CA SER A 4 1.22 -7.64 -21.76
C SER A 4 1.13 -7.75 -20.25
N VAL A 5 0.20 -8.55 -19.72
CA VAL A 5 0.05 -8.79 -18.28
C VAL A 5 1.31 -9.44 -17.72
N ALA A 6 1.83 -10.48 -18.39
CA ALA A 6 3.09 -11.11 -18.01
C ALA A 6 4.27 -10.13 -18.01
N ALA A 7 4.32 -9.21 -18.97
CA ALA A 7 5.36 -8.19 -19.05
C ALA A 7 5.20 -7.14 -17.94
N ALA A 8 3.99 -6.69 -17.63
CA ALA A 8 3.70 -5.75 -16.56
C ALA A 8 4.11 -6.32 -15.19
N VAL A 9 3.66 -7.54 -14.86
CA VAL A 9 3.99 -8.21 -13.60
C VAL A 9 5.49 -8.45 -13.46
N ARG A 10 6.16 -8.92 -14.51
CA ARG A 10 7.63 -9.12 -14.46
C ARG A 10 8.42 -7.82 -14.44
N GLY A 11 7.90 -6.78 -15.10
CA GLY A 11 8.45 -5.43 -15.04
C GLY A 11 8.43 -4.90 -13.62
N TRP A 12 7.24 -4.92 -12.99
CA TRP A 12 7.06 -4.56 -11.59
C TRP A 12 7.98 -5.36 -10.66
N LYS A 13 8.04 -6.70 -10.78
CA LYS A 13 8.98 -7.51 -9.99
C LYS A 13 10.43 -7.03 -10.13
N SER A 14 10.85 -6.72 -11.36
CA SER A 14 12.20 -6.23 -11.61
C SER A 14 12.44 -4.84 -11.01
N ASP A 15 11.45 -3.95 -11.05
CA ASP A 15 11.55 -2.58 -10.56
C ASP A 15 11.61 -2.54 -9.02
N GLU A 16 10.81 -3.36 -8.35
CA GLU A 16 10.79 -3.50 -6.89
C GLU A 16 11.87 -4.45 -6.35
N GLY A 17 12.68 -5.05 -7.23
CA GLY A 17 13.75 -5.99 -6.84
C GLY A 17 13.25 -7.36 -6.37
N VAL A 18 11.98 -7.68 -6.61
CA VAL A 18 11.38 -8.99 -6.40
C VAL A 18 11.95 -9.99 -7.42
N PRO A 19 12.35 -11.21 -7.01
CA PRO A 19 12.81 -12.22 -7.95
C PRO A 19 11.74 -12.54 -9.01
N LEU A 20 12.12 -12.58 -10.29
CA LEU A 20 11.18 -12.90 -11.38
C LEU A 20 10.49 -14.27 -11.24
N ASN A 21 11.11 -15.17 -10.46
CA ASN A 21 10.60 -16.50 -10.14
C ASN A 21 9.97 -16.59 -8.73
N ALA A 22 9.79 -15.48 -8.02
CA ALA A 22 9.06 -15.46 -6.76
C ALA A 22 7.63 -15.92 -7.01
N ASP A 23 7.12 -16.78 -6.13
CA ASP A 23 5.72 -17.20 -6.15
C ASP A 23 4.83 -16.01 -5.75
N LEU A 24 3.65 -15.92 -6.35
CA LEU A 24 2.59 -14.97 -6.02
C LEU A 24 1.39 -15.74 -5.50
N ASP A 25 0.69 -15.17 -4.51
CA ASP A 25 -0.51 -15.78 -3.94
C ASP A 25 -1.62 -15.89 -4.98
N ARG A 26 -1.88 -14.81 -5.72
CA ARG A 26 -2.72 -14.82 -6.93
C ARG A 26 -2.55 -13.56 -7.76
N ILE A 27 -3.07 -13.62 -8.98
CA ILE A 27 -3.27 -12.48 -9.86
C ILE A 27 -4.71 -12.44 -10.32
N GLU A 28 -5.32 -11.27 -10.31
CA GLU A 28 -6.64 -11.04 -10.87
C GLU A 28 -6.53 -10.08 -12.06
N VAL A 29 -7.08 -10.46 -13.20
CA VAL A 29 -7.08 -9.66 -14.43
C VAL A 29 -8.50 -9.19 -14.72
N TYR A 30 -8.72 -7.87 -14.70
CA TYR A 30 -10.04 -7.25 -14.77
C TYR A 30 -10.38 -6.79 -16.19
N LEU A 31 -11.30 -7.49 -16.83
CA LEU A 31 -11.68 -7.22 -18.22
C LEU A 31 -13.06 -6.56 -18.28
N ASP A 32 -13.24 -5.62 -19.22
CA ASP A 32 -14.56 -4.99 -19.48
C ASP A 32 -15.67 -6.02 -19.77
N GLU A 33 -15.31 -7.12 -20.44
CA GLU A 33 -16.23 -8.19 -20.81
C GLU A 33 -15.52 -9.55 -20.68
N GLN A 34 -16.24 -10.54 -20.15
CA GLN A 34 -15.76 -11.92 -20.08
C GLN A 34 -15.37 -12.47 -21.46
N ARG A 35 -14.10 -12.87 -21.56
CA ARG A 35 -13.54 -13.50 -22.75
C ARG A 35 -12.56 -14.61 -22.37
N PRO A 36 -12.42 -15.65 -23.20
CA PRO A 36 -11.40 -16.68 -22.96
C PRO A 36 -10.01 -16.05 -22.95
N LEU A 37 -9.29 -16.26 -21.84
CA LEU A 37 -7.89 -15.94 -21.67
C LEU A 37 -7.14 -17.23 -21.35
N ASP A 38 -5.97 -17.44 -21.95
CA ASP A 38 -5.12 -18.57 -21.61
C ASP A 38 -4.40 -18.28 -20.28
N THR A 39 -5.09 -18.57 -19.18
CA THR A 39 -4.59 -18.31 -17.82
C THR A 39 -3.48 -19.27 -17.42
N TYR A 40 -3.33 -20.42 -18.10
CA TYR A 40 -2.30 -21.40 -17.78
C TYR A 40 -0.91 -20.89 -18.18
N ASP A 41 -0.77 -20.43 -19.42
CA ASP A 41 0.47 -19.80 -19.90
C ASP A 41 0.84 -18.56 -19.08
N LEU A 42 -0.16 -17.78 -18.67
CA LEU A 42 0.05 -16.61 -17.82
C LEU A 42 0.51 -17.00 -16.41
N ALA A 43 -0.13 -18.01 -15.80
CA ALA A 43 0.22 -18.51 -14.47
C ALA A 43 1.67 -19.04 -14.42
N GLU A 44 2.08 -19.81 -15.43
CA GLU A 44 3.48 -20.25 -15.56
C GLU A 44 4.45 -19.08 -15.78
N ALA A 45 4.01 -18.03 -16.48
CA ALA A 45 4.84 -16.86 -16.72
C ALA A 45 5.08 -16.04 -15.43
N VAL A 46 4.04 -15.83 -14.63
CA VAL A 46 4.11 -14.93 -13.46
C VAL A 46 4.47 -15.65 -12.16
N ASN A 47 4.41 -16.98 -12.16
CA ASN A 47 4.53 -17.87 -10.99
C ASN A 47 3.44 -17.62 -9.95
N GLY A 48 2.17 -17.74 -10.35
CA GLY A 48 1.03 -17.61 -9.45
C GLY A 48 -0.28 -17.98 -10.14
N PRO A 49 -1.34 -18.35 -9.39
CA PRO A 49 -2.65 -18.64 -9.97
C PRO A 49 -3.26 -17.36 -10.55
N VAL A 50 -3.96 -17.49 -11.69
CA VAL A 50 -4.55 -16.36 -12.42
C VAL A 50 -6.07 -16.51 -12.48
N TYR A 51 -6.76 -15.47 -12.04
CA TYR A 51 -8.21 -15.31 -12.11
C TYR A 51 -8.57 -14.19 -13.08
N VAL A 52 -9.71 -14.31 -13.74
CA VAL A 52 -10.22 -13.30 -14.67
C VAL A 52 -11.55 -12.82 -14.12
N GLU A 53 -11.60 -11.54 -13.81
CA GLU A 53 -12.78 -10.87 -13.27
C GLU A 53 -13.35 -9.91 -14.32
N GLU A 54 -14.62 -9.54 -14.19
CA GLU A 54 -15.30 -8.60 -15.08
C GLU A 54 -15.53 -7.25 -14.38
N GLY A 55 -15.32 -6.16 -15.11
CA GLY A 55 -15.45 -4.79 -14.61
C GLY A 55 -14.13 -4.24 -14.07
N ASP A 56 -14.22 -3.26 -13.18
CA ASP A 56 -13.07 -2.58 -12.57
C ASP A 56 -12.79 -3.15 -11.16
N PRO A 57 -11.52 -3.24 -10.73
CA PRO A 57 -11.18 -3.63 -9.37
C PRO A 57 -11.63 -2.56 -8.37
N SER A 58 -12.03 -3.00 -7.18
CA SER A 58 -12.26 -2.10 -6.05
C SER A 58 -11.07 -2.16 -5.10
N VAL A 59 -10.28 -1.08 -5.12
CA VAL A 59 -9.06 -0.90 -4.34
C VAL A 59 -9.15 0.43 -3.59
N ALA A 60 -8.67 0.45 -2.35
CA ALA A 60 -8.56 1.65 -1.53
C ALA A 60 -7.12 1.84 -1.03
N MET A 61 -6.70 3.11 -0.87
CA MET A 61 -5.53 3.43 -0.06
C MET A 61 -5.95 3.37 1.40
N VAL A 62 -5.24 2.58 2.20
CA VAL A 62 -5.53 2.35 3.61
C VAL A 62 -4.31 2.73 4.44
N PRO A 63 -4.45 3.61 5.46
CA PRO A 63 -3.41 3.86 6.43
C PRO A 63 -3.01 2.59 7.18
N VAL A 64 -1.73 2.24 7.13
CA VAL A 64 -1.19 1.02 7.77
C VAL A 64 -0.06 1.30 8.75
N GLY A 65 0.54 2.48 8.68
CA GLY A 65 1.67 2.81 9.52
C GLY A 65 1.99 4.29 9.56
N VAL A 66 3.10 4.59 10.21
CA VAL A 66 3.64 5.94 10.37
C VAL A 66 5.13 5.90 10.11
N ASP A 67 5.62 6.77 9.23
CA ASP A 67 7.03 7.01 8.99
C ASP A 67 7.47 8.30 9.67
N ILE A 68 8.51 8.21 10.49
CA ILE A 68 8.93 9.28 11.39
C ILE A 68 10.04 10.15 10.78
N GLU A 69 9.83 11.46 10.71
CA GLU A 69 10.87 12.43 10.32
C GLU A 69 11.70 12.85 11.54
N HIS A 70 12.65 11.99 11.92
CA HIS A 70 13.52 12.22 13.08
C HIS A 70 14.32 13.53 12.99
N SER A 71 14.60 14.04 11.78
CA SER A 71 15.33 15.29 11.61
C SER A 71 14.52 16.53 12.01
N GLU A 72 13.19 16.43 12.01
CA GLU A 72 12.26 17.47 12.45
C GLU A 72 11.80 17.24 13.90
N LEU A 73 11.40 16.01 14.27
CA LEU A 73 10.96 15.68 15.64
C LEU A 73 12.07 15.87 16.69
N GLY A 74 13.29 15.43 16.38
CA GLY A 74 14.42 15.47 17.32
C GLY A 74 14.71 16.89 17.83
N PRO A 75 14.93 17.87 16.94
CA PRO A 75 15.13 19.26 17.33
C PRO A 75 13.90 19.92 17.98
N ALA A 76 12.68 19.56 17.56
CA ALA A 76 11.44 20.15 18.07
C ALA A 76 11.16 19.72 19.53
N PHE A 77 11.26 18.42 19.82
CA PHE A 77 10.87 17.84 21.12
C PHE A 77 12.05 17.50 22.04
N ARG A 78 13.28 17.49 21.51
CA ARG A 78 14.53 17.28 22.26
C ARG A 78 14.48 15.97 23.06
N ASP A 79 14.62 16.07 24.38
CA ASP A 79 14.64 14.91 25.28
C ASP A 79 13.32 14.12 25.27
N ARG A 80 12.21 14.72 24.80
CA ARG A 80 10.88 14.09 24.68
C ARG A 80 10.62 13.47 23.31
N ALA A 81 11.55 13.58 22.35
CA ALA A 81 11.31 13.10 21.00
C ALA A 81 11.03 11.58 20.96
N GLY A 82 11.69 10.81 21.82
CA GLY A 82 11.45 9.36 21.92
C GLY A 82 10.03 9.02 22.40
N ASP A 83 9.50 9.79 23.35
CA ASP A 83 8.15 9.56 23.88
C ASP A 83 7.09 9.91 22.81
N VAL A 84 7.26 11.03 22.11
CA VAL A 84 6.38 11.42 20.99
C VAL A 84 6.38 10.38 19.88
N VAL A 85 7.56 9.88 19.49
CA VAL A 85 7.67 8.81 18.49
C VAL A 85 6.94 7.55 18.95
N GLY A 86 7.14 7.14 20.20
CA GLY A 86 6.48 5.96 20.75
C GLY A 86 4.94 6.05 20.72
N GLU A 87 4.38 7.22 21.03
CA GLU A 87 2.93 7.43 20.94
C GLU A 87 2.42 7.47 19.50
N LEU A 88 3.16 8.10 18.57
CA LEU A 88 2.78 8.12 17.15
C LEU A 88 2.81 6.71 16.54
N GLU A 89 3.84 5.91 16.83
CA GLU A 89 3.95 4.54 16.34
C GLU A 89 2.92 3.59 16.97
N ALA A 90 2.38 3.93 18.15
CA ALA A 90 1.38 3.14 18.85
C ALA A 90 -0.07 3.53 18.49
N ALA A 91 -0.28 4.73 17.95
CA ALA A 91 -1.59 5.22 17.55
C ALA A 91 -2.11 4.50 16.29
N ASP A 92 -3.43 4.48 16.12
CA ASP A 92 -4.05 3.96 14.90
C ASP A 92 -3.76 4.92 13.72
N PRO A 93 -3.09 4.47 12.65
CA PRO A 93 -2.77 5.30 11.49
C PRO A 93 -3.99 5.96 10.86
N ALA A 94 -5.16 5.30 10.88
CA ALA A 94 -6.40 5.88 10.36
C ALA A 94 -6.93 7.01 11.24
N GLU A 95 -6.76 6.91 12.56
CA GLU A 95 -7.11 8.00 13.47
C GLU A 95 -6.16 9.20 13.27
N LEU A 96 -4.86 8.95 13.14
CA LEU A 96 -3.86 9.99 12.86
C LEU A 96 -4.14 10.71 11.54
N GLN A 97 -4.45 9.97 10.47
CA GLN A 97 -4.80 10.56 9.18
C GLN A 97 -6.05 11.42 9.28
N ALA A 98 -7.12 10.90 9.88
CA ALA A 98 -8.37 11.64 10.06
C ALA A 98 -8.17 12.93 10.87
N GLU A 99 -7.29 12.87 11.88
CA GLU A 99 -6.93 14.01 12.70
C GLU A 99 -6.16 15.07 11.89
N LEU A 100 -5.15 14.66 11.12
CA LEU A 100 -4.40 15.55 10.22
C LEU A 100 -5.32 16.23 9.20
N GLU A 101 -6.24 15.50 8.57
CA GLU A 101 -7.17 16.05 7.59
C GLU A 101 -8.13 17.08 8.22
N THR A 102 -8.53 16.83 9.46
CA THR A 102 -9.53 17.67 10.16
C THR A 102 -8.91 18.89 10.82
N MET A 103 -7.74 18.72 11.47
CA MET A 103 -7.11 19.70 12.34
C MET A 103 -5.81 20.28 11.78
N GLY A 104 -5.19 19.61 10.81
CA GLY A 104 -3.92 20.02 10.20
C GLY A 104 -2.67 19.70 11.06
N HIS A 105 -2.86 18.99 12.18
CA HIS A 105 -1.82 18.56 13.12
C HIS A 105 -2.39 17.39 13.96
N VAL A 106 -1.52 16.72 14.70
CA VAL A 106 -1.91 15.69 15.68
C VAL A 106 -1.59 16.15 17.10
N GLU A 107 -2.49 15.89 18.04
CA GLU A 107 -2.27 16.06 19.46
C GLU A 107 -1.84 14.73 20.10
N VAL A 108 -0.60 14.68 20.60
CA VAL A 108 -0.02 13.51 21.27
C VAL A 108 -0.07 13.69 22.78
N ASP A 109 -0.72 12.78 23.50
CA ASP A 109 -0.77 12.77 24.96
C ASP A 109 0.44 12.04 25.54
N LEU A 110 1.27 12.76 26.31
CA LEU A 110 2.44 12.21 27.01
C LEU A 110 2.13 11.96 28.50
N GLY A 111 0.85 11.81 28.86
CA GLY A 111 0.36 11.61 30.22
C GLY A 111 0.32 12.87 31.10
N GLU A 112 1.43 13.60 31.22
CA GLU A 112 1.50 14.84 32.02
C GLU A 112 1.15 16.09 31.20
N GLU A 113 1.24 15.99 29.88
CA GLU A 113 0.94 17.06 28.94
C GLU A 113 0.57 16.52 27.56
N THR A 114 -0.17 17.32 26.80
CA THR A 114 -0.44 17.05 25.38
C THR A 114 0.42 17.97 24.53
N VAL A 115 1.04 17.44 23.48
CA VAL A 115 1.89 18.19 22.57
C VAL A 115 1.35 18.13 21.14
N THR A 116 1.50 19.22 20.41
CA THR A 116 1.11 19.29 19.00
C THR A 116 2.26 18.83 18.10
N VAL A 117 1.98 17.89 17.21
CA VAL A 117 2.88 17.38 16.18
C VAL A 117 2.41 17.86 14.81
N ASP A 118 3.28 18.55 14.09
CA ASP A 118 3.00 19.06 12.75
C ASP A 118 3.14 17.96 11.68
N PRO A 119 2.38 18.02 10.56
CA PRO A 119 2.44 17.04 9.46
C PRO A 119 3.78 16.97 8.72
N GLY A 120 4.73 17.86 9.00
CA GLY A 120 6.10 17.76 8.48
C GLY A 120 7.01 16.86 9.32
N MET A 121 6.52 16.37 10.46
CA MET A 121 7.29 15.60 11.44
C MET A 121 7.09 14.08 11.32
N PHE A 122 6.08 13.66 10.57
CA PHE A 122 5.81 12.26 10.23
C PHE A 122 4.93 12.19 8.98
N GLU A 123 4.88 11.02 8.37
CA GLU A 123 3.99 10.69 7.26
C GLU A 123 3.14 9.47 7.65
N VAL A 124 1.85 9.49 7.30
CA VAL A 124 1.02 8.29 7.40
C VAL A 124 1.28 7.44 6.18
N VAL A 125 1.75 6.21 6.38
CA VAL A 125 2.02 5.26 5.31
C VAL A 125 0.71 4.61 4.91
N GLU A 126 0.40 4.66 3.62
CA GLU A 126 -0.79 4.05 3.03
C GLU A 126 -0.41 2.91 2.10
N GLU A 127 -1.18 1.82 2.17
CA GLU A 127 -1.07 0.68 1.28
C GLU A 127 -2.34 0.51 0.45
N GLN A 128 -2.20 -0.03 -0.75
CA GLN A 128 -3.33 -0.41 -1.58
C GLN A 128 -3.92 -1.72 -1.06
N GLN A 129 -5.22 -1.73 -0.76
CA GLN A 129 -5.93 -2.93 -0.36
C GLN A 129 -7.16 -3.19 -1.23
N ALA A 130 -7.38 -4.46 -1.56
CA ALA A 130 -8.62 -4.91 -2.20
C ALA A 130 -9.81 -4.85 -1.22
N GLU A 131 -11.04 -5.02 -1.71
CA GLU A 131 -12.25 -5.07 -0.84
C GLU A 131 -12.18 -6.15 0.26
N SER A 132 -11.36 -7.18 0.08
CA SER A 132 -11.10 -8.22 1.09
C SER A 132 -10.24 -7.72 2.26
N GLY A 133 -9.58 -6.57 2.14
CA GLY A 133 -8.57 -6.05 3.06
C GLY A 133 -7.17 -6.62 2.83
N GLU A 134 -6.98 -7.39 1.76
CA GLU A 134 -5.65 -7.90 1.37
C GLU A 134 -4.87 -6.80 0.65
N GLU A 135 -3.59 -6.65 1.02
CA GLU A 135 -2.64 -5.79 0.30
C GLU A 135 -2.54 -6.25 -1.15
N VAL A 136 -2.49 -5.27 -2.05
CA VAL A 136 -2.48 -5.52 -3.49
C VAL A 136 -1.66 -4.49 -4.24
N VAL A 137 -0.93 -4.94 -5.25
CA VAL A 137 -0.32 -4.04 -6.23
C VAL A 137 -1.24 -3.95 -7.45
N VAL A 138 -1.63 -2.73 -7.80
CA VAL A 138 -2.40 -2.43 -9.00
C VAL A 138 -1.46 -2.11 -10.16
N LEU A 139 -1.57 -2.86 -11.26
CA LEU A 139 -0.81 -2.65 -12.49
C LEU A 139 -1.76 -2.45 -13.67
N GLU A 140 -1.37 -1.60 -14.62
CA GLU A 140 -2.09 -1.46 -15.90
C GLU A 140 -1.37 -2.25 -17.01
N ALA A 141 -2.11 -3.04 -17.78
CA ALA A 141 -1.57 -3.77 -18.92
C ALA A 141 -2.56 -3.79 -20.09
N ASP A 142 -2.22 -3.20 -21.24
CA ASP A 142 -3.09 -3.24 -22.44
C ASP A 142 -4.51 -2.67 -22.17
N GLY A 143 -4.60 -1.69 -21.25
CA GLY A 143 -5.86 -1.06 -20.85
C GLY A 143 -6.76 -1.90 -19.92
N THR A 144 -6.23 -2.94 -19.29
CA THR A 144 -6.89 -3.70 -18.21
C THR A 144 -6.10 -3.54 -16.92
N ASP A 145 -6.84 -3.47 -15.80
CA ASP A 145 -6.26 -3.50 -14.47
C ASP A 145 -5.90 -4.92 -14.06
N VAL A 146 -4.76 -5.04 -13.39
CA VAL A 146 -4.21 -6.30 -12.90
C VAL A 146 -3.87 -6.11 -11.44
N LEU A 147 -4.50 -6.90 -10.59
CA LEU A 147 -4.21 -6.97 -9.17
C LEU A 147 -3.21 -8.10 -8.91
N VAL A 148 -2.12 -7.78 -8.22
CA VAL A 148 -1.09 -8.74 -7.81
C VAL A 148 -1.11 -8.85 -6.29
N PHE A 149 -1.26 -10.08 -5.80
CA PHE A 149 -1.26 -10.41 -4.37
C PHE A 149 0.00 -11.23 -4.05
N GLU A 150 0.69 -10.86 -2.97
CA GLU A 150 1.96 -11.45 -2.52
C GLU A 150 1.83 -12.30 -1.24
#